data_AF-A0A822GNC2-F1
#
_entry.id   AF-A0A822GNC2-F1
#
_cell.length_a   1.000
_cell.length_b   1.000
_cell.length_c   1.000
_cell.angle_alpha   90.00
_cell.angle_beta   90.00
_cell.angle_gamma   90.00
#
_symmetry.space_group_name_H-M   'P 1'
#
loop_
_entity.id
_entity.type
_entity.pdbx_description
1 polymer ?
#
loop_
_entity_poly.entity_id
_entity_poly.type
_entity_poly.pdbx_seq_one_letter_code
_entity_poly.pdbx_strand_id
1 'polypeptide(L)'
;SNSSNIQLLGLFDRLSNRSESSEFSVQSRAIFKSAVLLSQQYNMKIEGQSIEWQSAETNGNIIDALSKTCHALSYSNIVGIVGPGLSREAHLVADFGKTIGIPVISYSVTDPDLSNRNVYRNFYRTVPSDNSTALAIVKLFVRFNWTSCIVIYQND
;
A
#
# COMPACT_ATOMS: atom_id res chain seq x y z
N SER A 1 16.05 2.21 -29.98
CA SER A 1 16.07 1.70 -28.59
C SER A 1 14.65 1.30 -28.23
N ASN A 2 14.40 0.02 -27.94
CA ASN A 2 13.09 -0.42 -27.44
C ASN A 2 12.92 0.13 -26.02
N SER A 3 12.29 1.29 -25.88
CA SER A 3 11.94 1.82 -24.57
C SER A 3 10.84 0.92 -23.99
N SER A 4 11.18 0.04 -23.04
CA SER A 4 10.17 -0.72 -22.31
C SER A 4 9.27 0.26 -21.56
N ASN A 5 7.95 0.06 -21.62
CA ASN A 5 6.99 0.88 -20.88
C ASN A 5 7.26 0.81 -19.38
N ILE A 6 6.86 1.86 -18.66
CA ILE A 6 7.04 1.94 -17.22
C ILE A 6 5.93 1.15 -16.55
N GLN A 7 6.26 0.37 -15.52
CA GLN A 7 5.29 -0.46 -14.83
C GLN A 7 5.10 -0.05 -13.37
N LEU A 8 3.86 -0.19 -12.90
CA LEU A 8 3.52 -0.13 -11.47
C LEU A 8 3.21 -1.53 -10.96
N LEU A 9 3.69 -1.87 -9.78
CA LEU A 9 3.32 -3.11 -9.10
C LEU A 9 2.17 -2.86 -8.12
N GLY A 10 1.06 -3.57 -8.28
CA GLY A 10 -0.01 -3.62 -7.29
C GLY A 10 0.11 -4.85 -6.38
N LEU A 11 0.21 -4.66 -5.07
CA LEU A 11 0.19 -5.72 -4.07
C LEU A 11 -1.15 -5.71 -3.33
N PHE A 12 -1.91 -6.79 -3.49
CA PHE A 12 -3.25 -6.91 -2.91
C PHE A 12 -3.35 -8.19 -2.08
N ASP A 13 -4.00 -8.10 -0.92
CA ASP A 13 -4.19 -9.27 -0.08
C ASP A 13 -5.22 -10.24 -0.70
N ARG A 14 -5.14 -11.53 -0.41
CA ARG A 14 -6.23 -12.49 -0.62
C ARG A 14 -6.38 -13.30 0.65
N LEU A 15 -7.28 -12.88 1.54
CA LEU A 15 -7.55 -13.59 2.78
C LEU A 15 -8.05 -15.02 2.47
N SER A 16 -7.17 -16.01 2.67
CA SER A 16 -7.40 -17.43 2.35
C SER A 16 -8.39 -18.12 3.30
N ASN A 17 -8.58 -17.57 4.50
CA ASN A 17 -9.46 -18.13 5.55
C ASN A 17 -10.92 -17.67 5.47
N ARG A 18 -11.27 -16.76 4.55
CA ARG A 18 -12.65 -16.51 4.21
C ARG A 18 -12.90 -17.16 2.86
N SER A 19 -13.95 -17.98 2.76
CA SER A 19 -14.43 -18.60 1.51
C SER A 19 -14.65 -17.56 0.40
N GLU A 20 -14.76 -16.29 0.79
CA GLU A 20 -14.82 -15.12 -0.05
C GLU A 20 -13.58 -14.25 0.21
N SER A 21 -12.84 -13.94 -0.85
CA SER A 21 -11.88 -12.82 -0.82
C SER A 21 -12.56 -11.61 -0.19
N SER A 22 -11.90 -10.90 0.73
CA SER A 22 -12.48 -9.68 1.29
C SER A 22 -12.85 -8.75 0.14
N GLU A 23 -14.11 -8.30 0.14
CA GLU A 23 -14.66 -7.41 -0.88
C GLU A 23 -13.72 -6.22 -1.15
N PHE A 24 -13.11 -5.72 -0.07
CA PHE A 24 -12.11 -4.66 -0.09
C PHE A 24 -10.89 -4.93 -0.98
N SER A 25 -10.32 -6.15 -0.95
CA SER A 25 -9.16 -6.47 -1.79
C SER A 25 -9.54 -6.56 -3.27
N VAL A 26 -10.68 -7.20 -3.56
CA VAL A 26 -11.20 -7.31 -4.93
C VAL A 26 -11.43 -5.93 -5.52
N GLN A 27 -12.07 -5.04 -4.75
CA GLN A 27 -12.32 -3.65 -5.13
C GLN A 27 -11.01 -2.89 -5.33
N SER A 28 -10.06 -2.96 -4.38
CA SER A 28 -8.78 -2.25 -4.47
C SER A 28 -8.00 -2.64 -5.73
N ARG A 29 -7.93 -3.94 -6.03
CA ARG A 29 -7.28 -4.44 -7.24
C ARG A 29 -7.99 -4.02 -8.52
N ALA A 30 -9.33 -4.04 -8.53
CA ALA A 30 -10.12 -3.60 -9.67
C ALA A 30 -9.95 -2.10 -9.94
N ILE A 31 -9.94 -1.27 -8.89
CA ILE A 31 -9.73 0.18 -8.98
C ILE A 31 -8.32 0.48 -9.50
N PHE A 32 -7.30 -0.19 -8.98
CA PHE A 32 -5.92 -0.06 -9.48
C PHE A 32 -5.83 -0.35 -10.98
N LYS A 33 -6.39 -1.50 -11.42
CA LYS A 33 -6.41 -1.85 -12.84
C LYS A 33 -7.17 -0.82 -13.68
N SER A 34 -8.32 -0.36 -13.18
CA SER A 34 -9.13 0.66 -13.86
C SER A 34 -8.39 1.98 -14.01
N ALA A 35 -7.67 2.43 -12.98
CA ALA A 35 -6.88 3.66 -13.04
C ALA A 35 -5.78 3.59 -14.10
N VAL A 36 -5.09 2.45 -14.23
CA VAL A 36 -4.05 2.28 -15.25
C VAL A 36 -4.66 2.22 -16.65
N LEU A 37 -5.77 1.50 -16.85
CA LEU A 37 -6.49 1.48 -18.13
C LEU A 37 -6.98 2.88 -18.54
N LEU A 38 -7.49 3.67 -17.59
CA LEU A 38 -7.87 5.06 -17.86
C LEU A 38 -6.66 5.90 -18.24
N SER A 39 -5.51 5.73 -17.57
CA SER A 39 -4.28 6.44 -17.95
C SER A 39 -3.88 6.17 -19.40
N GLN A 40 -4.06 4.94 -19.87
CA GLN A 40 -3.80 4.54 -21.26
C GLN A 40 -4.84 5.14 -22.22
N GLN A 41 -6.12 5.09 -21.86
CA GLN A 41 -7.21 5.68 -22.65
C GLN A 41 -7.02 7.19 -22.84
N TYR A 42 -6.55 7.90 -21.81
CA TYR A 42 -6.23 9.32 -21.86
C TYR A 42 -4.81 9.63 -22.37
N ASN A 43 -4.07 8.61 -22.84
CA ASN A 43 -2.70 8.74 -23.36
C ASN A 43 -1.75 9.47 -22.39
N MET A 44 -1.92 9.23 -21.09
CA MET A 44 -1.01 9.73 -20.06
C MET A 44 0.35 9.04 -20.20
N LYS A 45 1.42 9.83 -20.15
CA LYS A 45 2.79 9.36 -20.30
C LYS A 45 3.69 9.97 -19.24
N ILE A 46 4.67 9.20 -18.78
CA ILE A 46 5.76 9.69 -17.93
C ILE A 46 7.03 9.56 -18.77
N GLU A 47 7.74 10.67 -18.97
CA GLU A 47 8.95 10.70 -19.81
C GLU A 47 8.75 10.11 -21.22
N GLY A 48 7.54 10.29 -21.78
CA GLY A 48 7.17 9.76 -23.10
C GLY A 48 6.82 8.26 -23.13
N GLN A 49 6.93 7.55 -22.01
CA GLN A 49 6.58 6.14 -21.88
C GLN A 49 5.16 5.97 -21.34
N SER A 50 4.44 4.97 -21.84
CA SER A 50 3.11 4.63 -21.34
C SER A 50 3.20 3.93 -19.98
N ILE A 51 2.13 4.06 -19.18
CA ILE A 51 2.02 3.38 -17.88
C ILE A 51 1.36 2.01 -18.08
N GLU A 52 2.04 0.99 -17.61
CA GLU A 52 1.58 -0.40 -17.55
C GLU A 52 1.55 -0.89 -16.10
N TRP A 53 1.07 -2.10 -15.88
CA TRP A 53 0.95 -2.64 -14.52
C TRP A 53 1.23 -4.14 -14.44
N GLN A 54 1.65 -4.55 -13.24
CA GLN A 54 1.56 -5.92 -12.77
C GLN A 54 0.80 -5.95 -11.45
N SER A 55 0.19 -7.09 -11.13
CA SER A 55 -0.47 -7.27 -9.84
C SER A 55 -0.11 -8.63 -9.24
N ALA A 56 0.10 -8.67 -7.93
CA ALA A 56 0.34 -9.90 -7.19
C ALA A 56 -0.54 -9.99 -5.93
N GLU A 57 -0.87 -11.22 -5.56
CA GLU A 57 -1.59 -11.53 -4.34
C GLU A 57 -0.60 -11.83 -3.21
N THR A 58 -0.79 -11.20 -2.04
CA THR A 58 0.10 -11.36 -0.86
C THR A 58 -0.40 -12.38 0.16
N ASN A 59 -1.66 -12.82 0.06
CA ASN A 59 -2.30 -13.78 0.99
C ASN A 59 -2.19 -13.42 2.49
N GLY A 60 -2.01 -12.14 2.81
CA GLY A 60 -1.85 -11.65 4.18
C GLY A 60 -0.50 -12.05 4.80
N ASN A 61 0.43 -12.53 3.98
CA ASN A 61 1.69 -13.11 4.40
C ASN A 61 2.86 -12.21 3.99
N ILE A 62 3.68 -11.88 4.98
CA ILE A 62 4.84 -11.00 4.84
C ILE A 62 5.86 -11.56 3.83
N ILE A 63 6.09 -12.87 3.84
CA ILE A 63 7.05 -13.54 2.95
C ILE A 63 6.50 -13.60 1.52
N ASP A 64 5.21 -13.85 1.35
CA ASP A 64 4.57 -13.80 0.03
C ASP A 64 4.65 -12.38 -0.55
N ALA A 65 4.31 -11.37 0.24
CA ALA A 65 4.41 -9.96 -0.18
C ALA A 65 5.82 -9.61 -0.67
N LEU A 66 6.86 -9.97 0.09
CA LEU A 66 8.25 -9.72 -0.31
C LEU A 66 8.66 -10.55 -1.53
N SER A 67 8.36 -11.84 -1.54
CA SER A 67 8.71 -12.76 -2.63
C SER A 67 8.10 -12.31 -3.96
N LYS A 68 6.83 -11.92 -3.96
CA LYS A 68 6.14 -11.37 -5.14
C LYS A 68 6.73 -10.04 -5.58
N THR A 69 7.10 -9.19 -4.64
CA THR A 69 7.78 -7.91 -4.93
C THR A 69 9.11 -8.16 -5.64
N CYS A 70 9.97 -9.01 -5.08
CA CYS A 70 11.26 -9.38 -5.68
C CYS A 70 11.10 -10.01 -7.08
N HIS A 71 10.13 -10.91 -7.23
CA HIS A 71 9.84 -11.54 -8.51
C HIS A 71 9.45 -10.51 -9.57
N ALA A 72 8.50 -9.60 -9.28
CA ALA A 72 8.07 -8.58 -10.24
C ALA A 72 9.23 -7.67 -10.66
N LEU A 73 10.04 -7.23 -9.69
CA LEU A 73 11.19 -6.36 -9.93
C LEU A 73 12.29 -7.01 -10.76
N SER A 74 12.40 -8.33 -10.76
CA SER A 74 13.47 -9.05 -11.48
C SER A 74 13.26 -9.07 -13.00
N TYR A 75 12.03 -8.88 -13.47
CA TYR A 75 11.67 -9.09 -14.88
C TYR A 75 10.99 -7.88 -15.53
N SER A 76 10.86 -6.76 -14.82
CA SER A 76 10.14 -5.59 -15.34
C SER A 76 10.63 -4.26 -14.77
N ASN A 77 10.41 -3.20 -15.55
CA ASN A 77 10.77 -1.84 -15.17
C ASN A 77 9.71 -1.25 -14.20
N ILE A 78 9.67 -1.78 -12.98
CA ILE A 78 8.78 -1.29 -11.92
C ILE A 78 9.40 -0.04 -11.30
N VAL A 79 8.67 1.08 -11.34
CA VAL A 79 9.12 2.35 -10.76
C VAL A 79 8.40 2.72 -9.46
N GLY A 80 7.39 1.95 -9.08
CA GLY A 80 6.58 2.22 -7.91
C GLY A 80 5.69 1.06 -7.53
N ILE A 81 5.40 0.97 -6.24
CA ILE A 81 4.54 -0.07 -5.66
C ILE A 81 3.29 0.59 -5.09
N VAL A 82 2.12 0.06 -5.42
CA VAL A 82 0.83 0.40 -4.83
C VAL A 82 0.40 -0.76 -3.93
N GLY A 83 0.14 -0.47 -2.66
CA GLY A 83 0.03 -1.48 -1.60
C GLY A 83 1.36 -1.68 -0.86
N PRO A 84 1.46 -2.68 0.02
CA PRO A 84 0.42 -3.65 0.38
C PRO A 84 -0.68 -3.04 1.25
N GLY A 85 -1.72 -3.85 1.54
CA GLY A 85 -2.90 -3.42 2.29
C GLY A 85 -2.83 -3.63 3.81
N LEU A 86 -1.92 -4.48 4.30
CA LEU A 86 -1.76 -4.78 5.73
C LEU A 86 -0.49 -4.16 6.31
N SER A 87 -0.58 -3.62 7.54
CA SER A 87 0.55 -2.93 8.21
C SER A 87 1.79 -3.82 8.31
N ARG A 88 1.61 -5.06 8.77
CA ARG A 88 2.64 -6.11 8.84
C ARG A 88 3.40 -6.35 7.54
N GLU A 89 2.71 -6.36 6.40
CA GLU A 89 3.33 -6.51 5.08
C GLU A 89 4.06 -5.22 4.67
N ALA A 90 3.44 -4.07 4.95
CA ALA A 90 3.98 -2.76 4.59
C ALA A 90 5.31 -2.46 5.28
N HIS A 91 5.51 -2.85 6.54
CA HIS A 91 6.82 -2.68 7.20
C HIS A 91 7.96 -3.29 6.40
N LEU A 92 7.82 -4.53 5.93
CA LEU A 92 8.87 -5.22 5.19
C LEU A 92 9.01 -4.67 3.77
N VAL A 93 7.90 -4.49 3.05
CA VAL A 93 7.92 -3.98 1.67
C VAL A 93 8.44 -2.54 1.63
N ALA A 94 8.13 -1.70 2.62
CA ALA A 94 8.63 -0.34 2.72
C ALA A 94 10.14 -0.28 3.01
N ASP A 95 10.64 -1.12 3.91
CA ASP A 95 12.08 -1.18 4.21
C ASP A 95 12.88 -1.69 3.01
N PHE A 96 12.33 -2.70 2.31
CA PHE A 96 12.90 -3.18 1.06
C PHE A 96 12.86 -2.09 -0.04
N GLY A 97 11.71 -1.45 -0.26
CA GLY A 97 11.53 -0.36 -1.22
C GLY A 97 12.49 0.80 -0.99
N LYS A 98 12.71 1.20 0.27
CA LYS A 98 13.74 2.17 0.66
C LYS A 98 15.13 1.72 0.22
N THR A 99 15.48 0.46 0.45
CA THR A 99 16.80 -0.11 0.13
C THR A 99 17.09 -0.07 -1.36
N ILE A 100 16.07 -0.29 -2.21
CA ILE A 100 16.22 -0.29 -3.68
C ILE A 100 15.82 1.05 -4.33
N GLY A 101 15.44 2.06 -3.55
CA GLY A 101 15.07 3.38 -4.05
C GLY A 101 13.68 3.46 -4.70
N ILE A 102 12.80 2.47 -4.51
CA ILE A 102 11.45 2.45 -5.10
C ILE A 102 10.42 2.97 -4.10
N PRO A 103 9.55 3.93 -4.49
CA PRO A 103 8.46 4.40 -3.65
C PRO A 103 7.37 3.34 -3.48
N VAL A 104 6.86 3.23 -2.25
CA VAL A 104 5.76 2.35 -1.86
C VAL A 104 4.61 3.21 -1.37
N ILE A 105 3.43 3.08 -1.98
CA ILE A 105 2.23 3.84 -1.62
C ILE A 105 1.12 2.88 -1.19
N SER A 106 0.87 2.77 0.10
CA SER A 106 -0.23 1.94 0.61
C SER A 106 -1.59 2.64 0.51
N TYR A 107 -2.64 1.88 0.22
CA TYR A 107 -4.01 2.37 0.11
C TYR A 107 -4.85 2.19 1.39
N SER A 108 -4.37 1.46 2.40
CA SER A 108 -5.16 1.14 3.60
C SER A 108 -4.39 1.06 4.91
N VAL A 109 -3.07 1.17 4.90
CA VAL A 109 -2.25 1.00 6.11
C VAL A 109 -2.29 2.24 7.01
N THR A 110 -2.73 2.08 8.25
CA THR A 110 -2.93 3.17 9.23
C THR A 110 -1.87 3.23 10.34
N ASP A 111 -0.99 2.23 10.42
CA ASP A 111 0.03 2.12 11.46
C ASP A 111 0.87 3.41 11.60
N PRO A 112 1.00 3.99 12.81
CA PRO A 112 1.76 5.22 13.01
C PRO A 112 3.27 5.06 12.80
N ASP A 113 3.86 3.90 13.05
CA ASP A 113 5.31 3.67 12.97
C ASP A 113 5.85 3.84 11.55
N LEU A 114 5.02 3.51 10.55
CA LEU A 114 5.32 3.73 9.13
C LEU A 114 5.41 5.22 8.74
N SER A 115 5.06 6.14 9.65
CA SER A 115 5.26 7.58 9.46
C SER A 115 6.69 8.03 9.77
N ASN A 116 7.53 7.19 10.39
CA ASN A 116 8.89 7.54 10.75
C ASN A 116 9.77 7.70 9.49
N ARG A 117 9.99 8.95 9.08
CA ARG A 117 10.77 9.30 7.89
C ARG A 117 12.26 8.98 7.99
N ASN A 118 12.82 8.69 9.17
CA ASN A 118 14.20 8.23 9.26
C ASN A 118 14.32 6.76 8.82
N VAL A 119 13.29 5.96 9.12
CA VAL A 119 13.23 4.53 8.81
C VAL A 119 12.60 4.30 7.44
N TYR A 120 11.44 4.90 7.16
CA TYR A 120 10.60 4.63 5.99
C TYR A 120 10.55 5.82 5.01
N ARG A 121 11.73 6.25 4.50
CA ARG A 121 11.85 7.42 3.59
C ARG A 121 11.04 7.29 2.30
N ASN A 122 10.93 6.08 1.76
CA ASN A 122 10.28 5.81 0.48
C ASN A 122 8.82 5.33 0.63
N PHE A 123 8.28 5.32 1.86
CA PHE A 123 6.91 4.90 2.11
C PHE A 123 5.93 6.07 2.14
N TYR A 124 4.77 5.90 1.53
CA TYR A 124 3.67 6.85 1.55
C TYR A 124 2.35 6.10 1.69
N ARG A 125 1.28 6.83 1.99
CA ARG A 125 -0.07 6.26 2.07
C ARG A 125 -1.13 7.29 1.72
N THR A 126 -2.26 6.81 1.22
CA THR A 126 -3.43 7.66 0.88
C THR A 126 -4.44 7.78 2.02
N VAL A 127 -4.25 7.02 3.10
CA VAL A 127 -5.09 7.07 4.31
C VAL A 127 -4.35 7.75 5.46
N PRO A 128 -5.06 8.41 6.40
CA PRO A 128 -4.44 8.98 7.58
C PRO A 128 -3.88 7.90 8.51
N SER A 129 -2.90 8.29 9.33
CA SER A 129 -2.39 7.47 10.43
C SER A 129 -3.42 7.34 11.55
N ASP A 130 -3.35 6.25 12.32
CA ASP A 130 -4.07 6.11 13.59
C ASP A 130 -3.73 7.21 14.60
N ASN A 131 -2.55 7.86 14.49
CA ASN A 131 -2.25 9.08 15.27
C ASN A 131 -3.26 10.21 15.02
N SER A 132 -3.71 10.38 13.77
CA SER A 132 -4.72 11.39 13.43
C SER A 132 -6.07 11.06 14.06
N THR A 133 -6.44 9.78 14.05
CA THR A 133 -7.67 9.28 14.69
C THR A 133 -7.59 9.42 16.22
N ALA A 134 -6.45 9.07 16.83
CA ALA A 134 -6.22 9.24 18.26
C ALA A 134 -6.35 10.71 18.69
N LEU A 135 -5.78 11.64 17.91
CA LEU A 135 -5.93 13.07 18.17
C LEU A 135 -7.40 13.53 18.10
N ALA A 136 -8.18 12.98 17.16
CA ALA A 136 -9.61 13.28 17.06
C ALA A 136 -10.38 12.77 18.31
N ILE A 137 -10.07 11.57 18.79
CA ILE A 137 -10.66 11.02 20.02
C ILE A 137 -10.29 11.90 21.22
N VAL A 138 -9.03 12.32 21.37
CA VAL A 138 -8.61 13.23 22.45
C VAL A 138 -9.39 14.55 22.40
N LYS A 139 -9.63 15.11 21.21
CA LYS A 139 -10.45 16.32 21.06
C LYS A 139 -11.89 16.12 21.52
N LEU A 140 -12.47 14.94 21.34
CA LEU A 140 -13.80 14.61 21.89
C LEU A 140 -13.79 14.58 23.42
N PHE A 141 -12.77 13.99 24.03
CA PHE A 141 -12.63 13.95 25.49
C PHE A 141 -12.59 15.35 26.09
N VAL A 142 -11.78 16.24 25.49
CA VAL A 142 -11.71 17.66 25.89
C VAL A 142 -13.05 18.37 25.69
N ARG A 143 -13.75 18.10 24.57
CA ARG A 143 -15.02 18.77 24.25
C ARG A 143 -16.15 18.42 25.22
N PHE A 144 -16.18 17.17 25.71
CA PHE A 144 -17.25 16.62 26.54
C PHE A 144 -16.83 16.42 28.02
N ASN A 145 -15.63 16.87 28.41
CA ASN A 145 -15.07 16.69 29.75
C ASN A 145 -15.06 15.22 30.21
N TRP A 146 -14.81 14.28 29.30
CA TRP A 146 -14.64 12.88 29.66
C TRP A 146 -13.27 12.67 30.31
N THR A 147 -13.23 12.01 31.47
CA THR A 147 -12.00 11.83 32.27
C THR A 147 -11.50 10.39 32.32
N SER A 148 -12.28 9.43 31.80
CA SER A 148 -11.99 7.99 31.93
C SER A 148 -12.30 7.26 30.63
N CYS A 149 -11.47 6.28 30.26
CA CYS A 149 -11.69 5.41 29.10
C CYS A 149 -11.03 4.05 29.30
N ILE A 150 -11.42 3.08 28.46
CA ILE A 150 -10.76 1.78 28.31
C ILE A 150 -10.39 1.64 26.83
N VAL A 151 -9.14 1.25 26.57
CA VAL A 151 -8.64 1.02 25.22
C VAL A 151 -8.64 -0.49 24.96
N ILE A 152 -9.26 -0.90 23.86
CA ILE A 152 -9.23 -2.27 23.35
C ILE A 152 -8.72 -2.18 21.92
N TYR A 153 -7.72 -2.99 21.56
CA TYR A 153 -7.11 -2.98 20.23
C TYR A 153 -6.79 -4.41 19.78
N GLN A 154 -6.66 -4.59 18.47
CA GLN A 154 -6.22 -5.85 17.86
C GLN A 154 -4.74 -5.71 17.47
N ASN A 155 -3.96 -6.77 17.71
CA ASN A 155 -2.62 -6.90 17.14
C ASN A 155 -2.76 -7.58 15.77
N ASP A 156 -2.46 -6.85 14.69
CA ASP A 156 -2.54 -7.32 13.31
C ASP A 156 -1.19 -7.86 12.80
#